data_AF-A0A2J8T6M0-F1
#
_entry.id   AF-A0A2J8T6M0-F1
#
_cell.length_a   1.000
_cell.length_b   1.000
_cell.length_c   1.000
_cell.angle_alpha   90.00
_cell.angle_beta   90.00
_cell.angle_gamma   90.00
#
_symmetry.space_group_name_H-M   'P 1'
#
loop_
_entity.id
_entity.type
_entity.pdbx_description
1 polymer ?
#
loop_
_entity_poly.entity_id
_entity_poly.type
_entity_poly.pdbx_seq_one_letter_code
_entity_poly.pdbx_strand_id
1 'polypeptide(L)'
;KQEQLAAIYAVLEHLPEANHNSLERLIFHLVKVALLEDVNRMSPGALAIIFAPCLLRCPDNSDPLISMKDVLKITTCVEMLIKEQMRKYKVKMEEISQLEAAESIAFRRLSLLRQNANKSPKARDSQGEELEVLLEEEAAGGDEDREKEILIERIQSIKEEKQDITYRLPELDPRGSDEENLDSETSASTESLL
;
A
#
# COMPACT_ATOMS: atom_id res chain seq x y z
N LYS A 1 16.90 0.70 17.29
CA LYS A 1 15.60 1.28 16.83
C LYS A 1 14.71 0.23 16.18
N GLN A 2 15.20 -0.55 15.21
CA GLN A 2 14.42 -1.64 14.60
C GLN A 2 13.99 -2.70 15.61
N GLU A 3 14.90 -3.14 16.49
CA GLU A 3 14.58 -4.08 17.58
C GLU A 3 13.52 -3.54 18.55
N GLN A 4 13.55 -2.24 18.83
CA GLN A 4 12.54 -1.59 19.68
C GLN A 4 11.17 -1.56 19.00
N LEU A 5 11.11 -1.29 17.69
CA LEU A 5 9.87 -1.39 16.92
C LEU A 5 9.33 -2.83 16.91
N ALA A 6 10.18 -3.82 16.66
CA ALA A 6 9.79 -5.22 16.70
C ALA A 6 9.22 -5.61 18.07
N ALA A 7 9.85 -5.16 19.16
CA ALA A 7 9.34 -5.36 20.51
C ALA A 7 8.00 -4.65 20.75
N ILE A 8 7.79 -3.44 20.22
CA ILE A 8 6.51 -2.74 20.29
C ILE A 8 5.42 -3.56 19.61
N TYR A 9 5.63 -3.99 18.36
CA TYR A 9 4.65 -4.81 17.63
C TYR A 9 4.38 -6.14 18.33
N ALA A 10 5.41 -6.80 18.87
CA ALA A 10 5.22 -8.02 19.65
C ALA A 10 4.29 -7.80 20.86
N VAL A 11 4.34 -6.63 21.51
CA VAL A 11 3.41 -6.28 22.60
C VAL A 11 2.00 -5.99 22.07
N LEU A 12 1.89 -5.32 20.90
CA LEU A 12 0.60 -5.01 20.29
C LEU A 12 -0.23 -6.26 19.99
N GLU A 13 0.41 -7.34 19.54
CA GLU A 13 -0.23 -8.65 19.29
C GLU A 13 -0.88 -9.28 20.53
N HIS A 14 -0.44 -8.89 21.72
CA HIS A 14 -0.97 -9.41 22.99
C HIS A 14 -2.08 -8.53 23.57
N LEU A 15 -2.45 -7.42 22.93
CA LEU A 15 -3.55 -6.58 23.38
C LEU A 15 -4.89 -7.30 23.19
N PRO A 16 -5.85 -7.13 24.12
CA PRO A 16 -7.22 -7.58 23.89
C PRO A 16 -7.77 -6.97 22.59
N GLU A 17 -8.58 -7.74 21.85
CA GLU A 17 -9.09 -7.37 20.52
C GLU A 17 -9.69 -5.96 20.47
N ALA A 18 -10.56 -5.61 21.42
CA ALA A 18 -11.17 -4.28 21.47
C ALA A 18 -10.16 -3.15 21.64
N ASN A 19 -9.09 -3.37 22.43
CA ASN A 19 -8.01 -2.43 22.64
C ASN A 19 -7.15 -2.31 21.38
N HIS A 20 -6.81 -3.44 20.76
CA HIS A 20 -6.05 -3.48 19.51
C HIS A 20 -6.77 -2.71 18.40
N ASN A 21 -8.04 -3.03 18.14
CA ASN A 21 -8.84 -2.40 17.08
C ASN A 21 -9.00 -0.88 17.31
N SER A 22 -9.17 -0.47 18.56
CA SER A 22 -9.26 0.96 18.91
C SER A 22 -7.94 1.68 18.68
N LEU A 23 -6.82 1.06 19.08
CA LEU A 23 -5.50 1.62 18.91
C LEU A 23 -5.11 1.70 17.43
N GLU A 24 -5.37 0.66 16.65
CA GLU A 24 -5.18 0.62 15.21
C GLU A 24 -5.87 1.80 14.54
N ARG A 25 -7.18 1.97 14.81
CA ARG A 25 -7.96 3.04 14.20
C ARG A 25 -7.46 4.43 14.61
N LEU A 26 -7.01 4.57 15.85
CA LEU A 26 -6.43 5.81 16.36
C LEU A 26 -5.09 6.11 15.70
N ILE A 27 -4.14 5.18 15.68
CA ILE A 27 -2.83 5.37 15.07
C ILE A 27 -2.98 5.69 13.59
N PHE A 28 -3.86 4.99 12.86
CA PHE A 28 -4.18 5.32 11.48
C PHE A 28 -4.69 6.76 11.32
N HIS A 29 -5.53 7.24 12.24
CA HIS A 29 -5.95 8.64 12.24
C HIS A 29 -4.79 9.61 12.49
N LEU A 30 -3.93 9.32 13.48
CA LEU A 30 -2.76 10.16 13.79
C LEU A 30 -1.78 10.23 12.63
N VAL A 31 -1.60 9.14 11.88
CA VAL A 31 -0.81 9.14 10.64
C VAL A 31 -1.41 10.12 9.63
N LYS A 32 -2.73 10.11 9.40
CA LYS A 32 -3.38 11.07 8.49
C LYS A 32 -3.20 12.52 8.96
N VAL A 33 -3.23 12.78 10.27
CA VAL A 33 -2.97 14.11 10.82
C VAL A 33 -1.51 14.52 10.58
N ALA A 34 -0.56 13.63 10.85
CA ALA A 34 0.87 13.89 10.68
C ALA A 34 1.29 14.09 9.21
N LEU A 35 0.61 13.44 8.26
CA LEU A 35 0.84 13.68 6.83
C LEU A 35 0.52 15.11 6.38
N LEU A 36 -0.28 15.85 7.17
CA LEU A 36 -0.64 17.24 6.93
C LEU A 36 0.16 18.21 7.83
N GLU A 37 1.32 17.79 8.34
CA GLU A 37 2.18 18.57 9.24
C GLU A 37 2.49 19.98 8.69
N ASP A 38 2.71 20.13 7.38
CA ASP A 38 3.00 21.43 6.77
C ASP A 38 1.88 22.46 6.94
N VAL A 39 0.64 21.99 7.13
CA VAL A 39 -0.56 22.81 7.30
C VAL A 39 -0.95 22.93 8.77
N ASN A 40 -1.05 21.80 9.48
CA ASN A 40 -1.57 21.78 10.86
C ASN A 40 -0.47 21.89 11.94
N ARG A 41 0.81 21.81 11.55
CA ARG A 41 1.99 21.83 12.43
C ARG A 41 2.06 20.69 13.45
N MET A 42 1.30 19.61 13.23
CA MET A 42 1.24 18.45 14.11
C MET A 42 2.21 17.37 13.63
N SER A 43 3.46 17.45 14.06
CA SER A 43 4.45 16.41 13.81
C SER A 43 4.11 15.11 14.58
N PRO A 44 4.64 13.94 14.17
CA PRO A 44 4.50 12.71 14.94
C PRO A 44 4.93 12.84 16.41
N GLY A 45 5.99 13.62 16.68
CA GLY A 45 6.46 13.89 18.04
C GLY A 45 5.48 14.75 18.83
N ALA A 46 4.92 15.81 18.23
CA ALA A 46 3.91 16.64 18.89
C ALA A 46 2.65 15.83 19.24
N LEU A 47 2.19 14.99 18.31
CA LEU A 47 1.07 14.08 18.56
C LEU A 47 1.40 13.07 19.66
N ALA A 48 2.60 12.50 19.67
CA ALA A 48 3.01 11.55 20.69
C ALA A 48 3.03 12.16 22.10
N ILE A 49 3.50 13.41 22.25
CA ILE A 49 3.49 14.12 23.54
C ILE A 49 2.06 14.26 24.08
N ILE A 50 1.09 14.52 23.21
CA ILE A 50 -0.31 14.71 23.58
C ILE A 50 -0.99 13.37 23.90
N PHE A 51 -0.79 12.36 23.05
CA PHE A 51 -1.54 11.10 23.13
C PHE A 51 -0.91 10.06 24.07
N ALA A 52 0.41 10.05 24.26
CA ALA A 52 1.06 9.01 25.07
C ALA A 52 0.53 8.97 26.53
N PRO A 53 0.33 10.08 27.25
CA PRO A 53 -0.26 10.06 28.59
C PRO A 53 -1.71 9.57 28.63
N CYS A 54 -2.45 9.69 27.54
CA CYS A 54 -3.83 9.21 27.44
C CYS A 54 -3.90 7.70 27.13
N LEU A 55 -2.89 7.17 26.44
CA LEU A 55 -2.83 5.77 26.01
C LEU A 55 -2.11 4.86 27.01
N LEU A 56 -1.02 5.34 27.63
CA LEU A 56 -0.11 4.56 28.46
C LEU A 56 0.01 5.20 29.85
N ARG A 57 -1.02 4.99 30.68
CA ARG A 57 -1.02 5.47 32.07
C ARG A 57 -0.25 4.52 32.97
N CYS A 58 0.58 5.08 33.85
CA CYS A 58 1.21 4.30 34.90
C CYS A 58 0.15 3.78 35.89
N PRO A 59 0.35 2.61 36.51
CA PRO A 59 -0.53 2.12 37.58
C PRO A 59 -0.62 3.11 38.76
N ASP A 60 -1.79 3.18 39.42
CA ASP A 60 -2.04 4.14 40.51
C ASP A 60 -1.14 3.96 41.75
N ASN A 61 -0.47 2.81 41.86
CA ASN A 61 0.48 2.49 42.94
C ASN A 61 1.95 2.68 42.55
N SER A 62 2.23 3.32 41.41
CA SER A 62 3.61 3.56 40.94
C SER A 62 4.30 4.70 41.70
N ASP A 63 5.62 4.59 41.87
CA ASP A 63 6.43 5.64 42.48
C ASP A 63 6.45 6.89 41.58
N PRO A 64 6.11 8.10 42.09
CA PRO A 64 6.07 9.32 41.28
C PRO A 64 7.37 9.64 40.53
N LEU A 65 8.53 9.30 41.10
CA LEU A 65 9.84 9.52 40.46
C LEU A 65 10.08 8.56 39.30
N ILE A 66 9.50 7.35 39.35
CA ILE A 66 9.51 6.40 38.23
C ILE A 66 8.57 6.91 37.13
N SER A 67 7.37 7.35 37.48
CA SER A 67 6.39 7.90 36.53
C SER A 67 6.98 9.07 35.73
N MET A 68 7.76 9.95 36.35
CA MET A 68 8.44 11.06 35.67
C MET A 68 9.42 10.59 34.58
N LYS A 69 10.13 9.48 34.80
CA LYS A 69 11.07 8.91 33.80
C LYS A 69 10.33 8.19 32.67
N ASP A 70 9.17 7.62 32.97
CA ASP A 70 8.40 6.84 32.00
C ASP A 70 7.67 7.73 30.99
N VAL A 71 7.37 9.00 31.31
CA VAL A 71 6.78 9.97 30.36
C VAL A 71 7.56 10.04 29.05
N LEU A 72 8.89 10.13 29.11
CA LEU A 72 9.73 10.18 27.91
C LEU A 72 9.71 8.86 27.13
N LYS A 73 9.65 7.73 27.83
CA LYS A 73 9.62 6.40 27.21
C LYS A 73 8.30 6.15 26.49
N ILE A 74 7.16 6.45 27.13
CA ILE A 74 5.84 6.27 26.52
C ILE A 74 5.66 7.21 25.32
N THR A 75 6.17 8.44 25.43
CA THR A 75 6.15 9.41 24.32
C THR A 75 6.96 8.88 23.14
N THR A 76 8.18 8.40 23.40
CA THR A 76 9.04 7.81 22.36
C THR A 76 8.39 6.58 21.73
N CYS A 77 7.75 5.71 22.52
CA CYS A 77 7.05 4.53 22.04
C CYS A 77 5.93 4.90 21.05
N VAL A 78 5.08 5.86 21.39
CA VAL A 78 3.98 6.32 20.53
C VAL A 78 4.52 7.03 19.28
N GLU A 79 5.56 7.87 19.42
CA GLU A 79 6.18 8.54 18.28
C GLU A 79 6.76 7.54 17.28
N MET A 80 7.46 6.50 17.77
CA MET A 80 8.00 5.43 16.93
C MET A 80 6.90 4.70 16.17
N LEU A 81 5.78 4.39 16.84
CA LEU A 81 4.65 3.72 16.21
C LEU A 81 4.00 4.58 15.12
N ILE A 82 3.76 5.87 15.38
CA ILE A 82 3.20 6.80 14.38
C ILE A 82 4.14 6.94 13.18
N LYS A 83 5.45 7.11 13.41
CA LYS A 83 6.43 7.25 12.32
C LYS A 83 6.51 6.01 11.45
N GLU A 84 6.50 4.83 12.06
CA GLU A 84 6.56 3.58 11.30
C GLU A 84 5.29 3.33 10.50
N GLN A 85 4.12 3.57 11.10
CA GLN A 85 2.85 3.46 10.38
C GLN A 85 2.73 4.51 9.26
N MET A 86 3.26 5.72 9.45
CA MET A 86 3.33 6.73 8.40
C MET A 86 4.25 6.32 7.25
N ARG A 87 5.39 5.66 7.53
CA ARG A 87 6.28 5.11 6.51
C ARG A 87 5.55 4.05 5.69
N LYS A 88 4.94 3.06 6.34
CA LYS A 88 4.15 2.00 5.68
C LYS A 88 2.99 2.55 4.86
N TYR A 89 2.28 3.55 5.39
CA TYR A 89 1.21 4.25 4.67
C TYR A 89 1.71 4.84 3.36
N LYS A 90 2.87 5.54 3.36
CA LYS A 90 3.44 6.13 2.15
C LYS A 90 3.78 5.08 1.10
N VAL A 91 4.34 3.94 1.51
CA VAL A 91 4.63 2.82 0.60
C VAL A 91 3.35 2.27 -0.02
N LYS A 92 2.34 1.93 0.79
CA LYS A 92 1.04 1.44 0.30
C LYS A 92 0.32 2.46 -0.61
N MET A 93 0.46 3.76 -0.35
CA MET A 93 -0.10 4.81 -1.22
C MET A 93 0.61 4.92 -2.56
N GLU A 94 1.93 4.74 -2.59
CA GLU A 94 2.70 4.73 -3.84
C GLU A 94 2.28 3.53 -4.71
N GLU A 95 2.11 2.36 -4.10
CA GLU A 95 1.60 1.16 -4.76
C GLU A 95 0.19 1.39 -5.35
N ILE A 96 -0.73 1.96 -4.55
CA ILE A 96 -2.06 2.35 -5.04
C ILE A 96 -1.97 3.33 -6.22
N SER A 97 -1.03 4.29 -6.17
CA SER A 97 -0.86 5.29 -7.24
C SER A 97 -0.33 4.64 -8.53
N GLN A 98 0.55 3.65 -8.43
CA GLN A 98 1.04 2.88 -9.59
C GLN A 98 -0.07 2.04 -10.20
N LEU A 99 -0.87 1.37 -9.37
CA LEU A 99 -2.06 0.63 -9.80
C LEU A 99 -3.07 1.55 -10.50
N GLU A 100 -3.28 2.77 -10.01
CA GLU A 100 -4.12 3.79 -10.66
C GLU A 100 -3.63 4.21 -12.04
N ALA A 101 -2.31 4.41 -12.18
CA ALA A 101 -1.71 4.70 -13.48
C ALA A 101 -1.91 3.54 -14.46
N ALA A 102 -1.69 2.30 -14.00
CA ALA A 102 -1.90 1.10 -14.81
C ALA A 102 -3.38 0.93 -15.21
N GLU A 103 -4.31 1.15 -14.29
CA GLU A 103 -5.75 1.13 -14.56
C GLU A 103 -6.13 2.16 -15.64
N SER A 104 -5.62 3.39 -15.52
CA SER A 104 -5.86 4.47 -16.49
C SER A 104 -5.34 4.13 -17.88
N ILE A 105 -4.14 3.54 -17.98
CA ILE A 105 -3.56 3.10 -19.26
C ILE A 105 -4.42 2.00 -19.88
N ALA A 106 -4.77 0.96 -19.11
CA ALA A 106 -5.60 -0.14 -19.58
C ALA A 106 -6.98 0.35 -20.03
N PHE A 107 -7.61 1.24 -19.25
CA PHE A 107 -8.90 1.82 -19.58
C PHE A 107 -8.86 2.67 -20.86
N ARG A 108 -7.79 3.45 -21.04
CA ARG A 108 -7.58 4.24 -22.27
C ARG A 108 -7.43 3.33 -23.49
N ARG A 109 -6.65 2.25 -23.38
CA ARG A 109 -6.48 1.27 -24.45
C ARG A 109 -7.81 0.58 -24.81
N LEU A 110 -8.53 0.11 -23.81
CA LEU A 110 -9.86 -0.50 -23.99
C LEU A 110 -10.84 0.46 -24.67
N SER A 111 -10.81 1.74 -24.29
CA SER A 111 -11.64 2.78 -24.89
C SER A 111 -11.31 3.00 -26.38
N LEU A 112 -10.03 2.98 -26.76
CA LEU A 112 -9.61 3.11 -28.17
C LEU A 112 -10.06 1.91 -29.01
N LEU A 113 -9.92 0.68 -28.50
CA LEU A 113 -10.38 -0.53 -29.19
C LEU A 113 -11.90 -0.50 -29.43
N ARG A 114 -12.68 0.00 -28.45
CA ARG A 114 -14.13 0.18 -28.60
C ARG A 114 -14.51 1.25 -29.63
N GLN A 115 -13.71 2.30 -29.79
CA GLN A 115 -13.96 3.34 -30.78
C GLN A 115 -13.61 2.90 -32.21
N ASN A 116 -12.58 2.07 -32.37
CA ASN A 116 -12.16 1.54 -33.67
C ASN A 116 -13.18 0.56 -34.24
N ALA A 117 -13.77 -0.31 -33.39
CA ALA A 117 -14.85 -1.21 -33.80
C ALA A 117 -16.09 -0.49 -34.38
N ASN A 118 -16.34 0.77 -33.99
CA ASN A 118 -17.47 1.56 -34.48
C ASN A 118 -17.19 2.30 -35.81
N LYS A 119 -15.98 2.22 -36.37
CA LYS A 119 -15.56 2.92 -37.60
C LYS A 119 -15.38 2.01 -38.82
N SER A 120 -15.81 0.75 -38.76
CA SER A 120 -15.79 -0.13 -39.94
C SER A 120 -16.71 0.42 -41.05
N PRO A 121 -16.22 0.55 -42.30
CA PRO A 121 -16.94 1.21 -43.38
C PRO A 121 -18.04 0.31 -43.96
N LYS A 122 -19.30 0.71 -43.77
CA LYS A 122 -20.40 0.23 -44.64
C LYS A 122 -20.23 0.82 -46.05
N ALA A 123 -19.89 -0.08 -46.98
CA ALA A 123 -20.19 -0.07 -48.41
C ALA A 123 -19.53 1.00 -49.31
N ARG A 124 -18.58 0.55 -50.14
CA ARG A 124 -18.46 0.99 -51.55
C ARG A 124 -17.86 -0.13 -52.41
N ASP A 125 -18.79 -0.93 -52.95
CA ASP A 125 -18.83 -1.52 -54.30
C ASP A 125 -17.50 -1.54 -55.08
N SER A 126 -16.89 -2.72 -55.27
CA SER A 126 -16.22 -3.15 -56.52
C SER A 126 -15.72 -4.59 -56.40
N GLN A 127 -16.09 -5.39 -57.40
CA GLN A 127 -15.96 -6.83 -57.50
C GLN A 127 -14.51 -7.34 -57.49
N GLY A 128 -14.28 -8.42 -56.76
CA GLY A 128 -13.28 -9.45 -57.09
C GLY A 128 -11.96 -9.40 -56.33
N GLU A 129 -11.96 -9.91 -55.08
CA GLU A 129 -10.83 -10.55 -54.36
C GLU A 129 -11.27 -10.92 -52.91
N GLU A 130 -12.47 -11.49 -52.78
CA GLU A 130 -13.28 -11.43 -51.55
C GLU A 130 -13.03 -12.55 -50.52
N LEU A 131 -12.16 -13.54 -50.76
CA LEU A 131 -12.03 -14.69 -49.86
C LEU A 131 -10.82 -14.65 -48.91
N GLU A 132 -9.76 -13.91 -49.26
CA GLU A 132 -8.52 -13.84 -48.47
C GLU A 132 -8.58 -12.68 -47.44
N VAL A 133 -9.18 -11.55 -47.85
CA VAL A 133 -9.35 -10.35 -46.98
C VAL A 133 -10.35 -10.58 -45.85
N LEU A 134 -11.41 -11.40 -46.06
CA LEU A 134 -12.39 -11.71 -45.02
C LEU A 134 -11.80 -12.57 -43.89
N LEU A 135 -10.86 -13.46 -44.20
CA LEU A 135 -10.18 -14.29 -43.19
C LEU A 135 -9.20 -13.45 -42.36
N GLU A 136 -8.56 -12.45 -42.97
CA GLU A 136 -7.68 -11.50 -42.26
C GLU A 136 -8.48 -10.51 -41.39
N GLU A 137 -9.65 -10.04 -41.85
CA GLU A 137 -10.55 -9.19 -41.04
C GLU A 137 -11.20 -9.95 -39.87
N GLU A 138 -11.63 -11.21 -40.05
CA GLU A 138 -12.14 -12.03 -38.95
C GLU A 138 -11.04 -12.39 -37.93
N ALA A 139 -9.81 -12.66 -38.39
CA ALA A 139 -8.67 -12.90 -37.50
C ALA A 139 -8.25 -11.64 -36.71
N ALA A 140 -8.28 -10.47 -37.35
CA ALA A 140 -7.99 -9.18 -36.72
C ALA A 140 -9.10 -8.78 -35.72
N GLY A 141 -10.37 -9.01 -36.04
CA GLY A 141 -11.49 -8.78 -35.12
C GLY A 141 -11.45 -9.70 -33.89
N GLY A 142 -11.07 -10.97 -34.08
CA GLY A 142 -10.89 -11.93 -32.99
C GLY A 142 -9.74 -11.58 -32.04
N ASP A 143 -8.63 -11.05 -32.57
CA ASP A 143 -7.50 -10.59 -31.75
C ASP A 143 -7.84 -9.33 -30.96
N GLU A 144 -8.55 -8.37 -31.59
CA GLU A 144 -9.05 -7.17 -30.89
C GLU A 144 -10.05 -7.51 -29.78
N ASP A 145 -10.97 -8.46 -30.01
CA ASP A 145 -11.95 -8.87 -29.01
C ASP A 145 -11.29 -9.63 -27.84
N ARG A 146 -10.29 -10.47 -28.14
CA ARG A 146 -9.46 -11.11 -27.11
C ARG A 146 -8.66 -10.08 -26.30
N GLU A 147 -8.09 -9.06 -26.95
CA GLU A 147 -7.38 -7.97 -26.25
C GLU A 147 -8.34 -7.21 -25.32
N LYS A 148 -9.58 -6.92 -25.77
CA LYS A 148 -10.60 -6.27 -24.94
C LYS A 148 -10.91 -7.10 -23.69
N GLU A 149 -11.07 -8.41 -23.82
CA GLU A 149 -11.36 -9.32 -22.70
C GLU A 149 -10.22 -9.27 -21.67
N ILE A 150 -8.97 -9.41 -22.11
CA ILE A 150 -7.77 -9.33 -21.25
C ILE A 150 -7.70 -7.98 -20.52
N LEU A 151 -7.98 -6.88 -21.21
CA LEU A 151 -7.97 -5.54 -20.60
C LEU A 151 -9.07 -5.39 -19.54
N ILE A 152 -10.25 -5.96 -19.77
CA ILE A 152 -11.35 -5.92 -18.79
C ILE A 152 -10.96 -6.71 -17.53
N GLU A 153 -10.45 -7.93 -17.70
CA GLU A 153 -9.97 -8.75 -16.58
C GLU A 153 -8.85 -8.05 -15.80
N ARG A 154 -7.89 -7.43 -16.51
CA ARG A 154 -6.79 -6.69 -15.87
C ARG A 154 -7.29 -5.49 -15.07
N ILE A 155 -8.23 -4.71 -15.61
CA ILE A 155 -8.83 -3.57 -14.90
C ILE A 155 -9.56 -4.06 -13.65
N GLN A 156 -10.30 -5.17 -13.73
CA GLN A 156 -11.00 -5.73 -12.58
C GLN A 156 -10.02 -6.20 -11.49
N SER A 157 -8.98 -6.95 -11.87
CA SER A 157 -7.92 -7.39 -10.96
C SER A 157 -7.23 -6.21 -10.26
N ILE A 158 -6.90 -5.15 -11.00
CA ILE A 158 -6.28 -3.94 -10.41
C ILE A 158 -7.22 -3.29 -9.38
N LYS A 159 -8.54 -3.24 -9.64
CA LYS A 159 -9.50 -2.68 -8.70
C LYS A 159 -9.61 -3.49 -7.41
N GLU A 160 -9.60 -4.81 -7.52
CA GLU A 160 -9.61 -5.73 -6.38
C GLU A 160 -8.33 -5.56 -5.53
N GLU A 161 -7.17 -5.51 -6.17
CA GLU A 161 -5.86 -5.29 -5.53
C GLU A 161 -5.81 -3.94 -4.78
N LYS A 162 -6.25 -2.85 -5.44
CA LYS A 162 -6.35 -1.54 -4.78
C LYS A 162 -7.29 -1.56 -3.58
N GLN A 163 -8.41 -2.27 -3.67
CA GLN A 163 -9.37 -2.38 -2.59
C GLN A 163 -8.77 -3.13 -1.40
N ASP A 164 -8.04 -4.21 -1.65
CA ASP A 164 -7.32 -4.96 -0.62
C ASP A 164 -6.29 -4.05 0.09
N ILE A 165 -5.38 -3.41 -0.66
CA ILE A 165 -4.38 -2.51 -0.07
C ILE A 165 -5.05 -1.42 0.76
N THR A 166 -6.14 -0.85 0.27
CA THR A 166 -6.91 0.20 0.97
C THR A 166 -7.49 -0.30 2.29
N TYR A 167 -8.07 -1.51 2.31
CA TYR A 167 -8.60 -2.13 3.51
C TYR A 167 -7.51 -2.37 4.56
N ARG A 168 -6.31 -2.76 4.10
CA ARG A 168 -5.15 -3.06 4.93
C ARG A 168 -4.34 -1.84 5.36
N LEU A 169 -4.72 -0.62 4.97
CA LEU A 169 -4.00 0.60 5.36
C LEU A 169 -3.90 0.84 6.88
N PRO A 170 -4.95 0.56 7.68
CA PRO A 170 -4.89 0.79 9.12
C PRO A 170 -4.02 -0.21 9.88
N GLU A 171 -3.81 -1.42 9.33
CA GLU A 171 -3.22 -2.57 10.03
C GLU A 171 -1.91 -2.25 10.76
N LEU A 172 -1.84 -2.65 12.04
CA LEU A 172 -0.65 -2.58 12.88
C LEU A 172 0.23 -3.83 12.77
N ASP A 173 0.48 -4.34 11.56
CA ASP A 173 1.23 -5.59 11.35
C ASP A 173 2.75 -5.39 11.58
N PRO A 174 3.45 -6.24 12.35
CA PRO A 174 4.90 -6.19 12.54
C PRO A 174 5.73 -6.18 11.25
N ARG A 175 5.22 -6.75 10.15
CA ARG A 175 6.03 -6.98 8.94
C ARG A 175 5.61 -6.09 7.79
N GLY A 176 6.52 -5.21 7.36
CA GLY A 176 6.46 -4.64 6.01
C GLY A 176 6.76 -5.76 5.02
N SER A 177 5.88 -5.98 4.07
CA SER A 177 5.86 -7.11 3.13
C SER A 177 7.13 -7.30 2.25
N ASP A 178 8.15 -6.43 2.32
CA ASP A 178 9.23 -6.38 1.32
C ASP A 178 10.68 -6.37 1.86
N GLU A 179 10.92 -6.49 3.17
CA GLU A 179 12.31 -6.37 3.69
C GLU A 179 13.10 -7.69 3.78
N GLU A 180 12.61 -8.82 3.26
CA GLU A 180 13.36 -10.10 3.29
C GLU A 180 14.16 -10.44 2.02
N ASN A 181 14.31 -9.53 1.05
CA ASN A 181 15.03 -9.87 -0.20
C ASN A 181 16.45 -9.30 -0.35
N LEU A 182 17.09 -8.81 0.72
CA LEU A 182 18.40 -8.15 0.61
C LEU A 182 19.60 -8.84 1.29
N ASP A 183 19.43 -9.92 2.04
CA ASP A 183 20.56 -10.56 2.77
C ASP A 183 20.79 -12.05 2.43
N SER A 184 20.33 -12.52 1.26
CA SER A 184 20.86 -13.75 0.68
C SER A 184 21.86 -13.37 -0.42
N GLU A 185 23.09 -13.85 -0.27
CA GLU A 185 24.21 -13.74 -1.21
C GLU A 185 25.17 -12.54 -1.00
N THR A 186 26.13 -12.70 -0.10
CA THR A 186 27.57 -12.72 -0.44
C THR A 186 28.41 -12.93 0.82
N SER A 187 28.67 -14.19 1.16
CA SER A 187 29.83 -14.58 1.96
C SER A 187 30.59 -15.65 1.20
N ALA A 188 31.28 -15.23 0.13
CA ALA A 188 32.33 -16.03 -0.47
C ALA A 188 33.66 -15.58 0.16
N SER A 189 34.08 -16.35 1.15
CA SER A 189 35.38 -16.28 1.79
C SER A 189 36.51 -16.24 0.76
N THR A 190 37.39 -15.26 0.86
CA THR A 190 38.74 -15.34 0.28
C THR A 190 39.75 -15.49 1.40
N GLU A 191 39.97 -16.73 1.82
CA GLU A 191 41.18 -17.13 2.52
C GLU A 191 41.91 -18.14 1.64
N SER A 192 42.89 -17.67 0.87
CA SER A 192 43.91 -18.55 0.30
C SER A 192 45.26 -17.89 0.51
N LEU A 193 45.96 -18.46 1.48
CA LEU A 193 47.35 -18.24 1.84
C LEU A 193 48.26 -18.25 0.60
N LEU A 194 49.11 -17.22 0.49
CA LEU A 194 50.50 -17.29 0.02
C LEU A 194 51.29 -16.13 0.64
#